data_AF-A0A0C1FNW4-F1
#
_entry.id   AF-A0A0C1FNW4-F1
#
_cell.length_a   1.000
_cell.length_b   1.000
_cell.length_c   1.000
_cell.angle_alpha   90.00
_cell.angle_beta   90.00
_cell.angle_gamma   90.00
#
_symmetry.space_group_name_H-M   'P 1'
#
loop_
_entity.id
_entity.type
_entity.pdbx_description
1 polymer ?
#
loop_
_entity_poly.entity_id
_entity_poly.type
_entity_poly.pdbx_seq_one_letter_code
_entity_poly.pdbx_strand_id
1 'polypeptide(L)'
;METIDLIAQLKQNIVRIQHTDSLDDVKELEFYDFQIINTIFYYGLKHQYSTEGFPEKYNKLIKNEDEDFQDFLNYDVKSYYVYKIALQHDDVFQMVKVYFNDSNSNYKDENCKEDLLISIKILESEGVNLIFDAESFGTIPLFRPKLPR
;
A
#
# COMPACT_ATOMS: atom_id res chain seq x y z
N MET A 1 17.46 8.68 9.11
CA MET A 1 16.92 7.33 9.40
C MET A 1 15.87 7.11 8.33
N GLU A 2 16.36 6.56 7.24
CA GLU A 2 15.78 6.71 5.90
C GLU A 2 14.66 5.69 5.75
N THR A 3 13.56 6.00 5.07
CA THR A 3 12.34 5.17 4.98
C THR A 3 12.60 3.67 4.75
N ILE A 4 13.69 3.34 4.05
CA ILE A 4 14.20 1.98 3.84
C ILE A 4 14.55 1.24 5.15
N ASP A 5 15.17 1.89 6.14
CA ASP A 5 15.52 1.28 7.42
C ASP A 5 14.27 0.82 8.18
N LEU A 6 13.21 1.62 8.14
CA LEU A 6 11.93 1.30 8.77
C LEU A 6 11.28 0.10 8.07
N ILE A 7 11.26 0.09 6.73
CA ILE A 7 10.73 -1.04 5.95
C ILE A 7 11.51 -2.32 6.27
N ALA A 8 12.85 -2.24 6.34
CA ALA A 8 13.69 -3.37 6.69
C ALA A 8 13.38 -3.91 8.10
N GLN A 9 13.15 -3.05 9.09
CA GLN A 9 12.75 -3.45 10.44
C GLN A 9 11.39 -4.14 10.48
N LEU A 10 10.38 -3.56 9.80
CA LEU A 10 9.04 -4.15 9.71
C LEU A 10 9.08 -5.51 9.00
N LYS A 11 9.85 -5.63 7.91
CA LYS A 11 10.05 -6.89 7.21
C LYS A 11 10.73 -7.94 8.09
N GLN A 12 11.70 -7.56 8.92
CA GLN A 12 12.30 -8.48 9.88
C GLN A 12 11.28 -8.99 10.92
N ASN A 13 10.33 -8.16 11.34
CA ASN A 13 9.27 -8.61 12.25
C ASN A 13 8.33 -9.60 11.56
N ILE A 14 7.96 -9.38 10.29
CA ILE A 14 7.21 -10.34 9.48
C ILE A 14 7.92 -11.69 9.42
N VAL A 15 9.22 -11.71 9.11
CA VAL A 15 10.03 -12.94 9.02
C VAL A 15 10.09 -13.68 10.37
N ARG A 16 10.09 -12.96 11.50
CA ARG A 16 10.13 -13.58 12.85
C ARG A 16 8.85 -14.29 13.24
N ILE A 17 7.71 -13.91 12.64
CA ILE A 17 6.40 -14.50 12.92
C ILE A 17 6.18 -15.80 12.11
N GLN A 18 7.11 -16.19 11.21
CA GLN A 18 6.94 -17.34 10.32
C GLN A 18 6.54 -18.64 11.06
N HIS A 19 5.49 -19.29 10.53
CA HIS A 19 4.88 -20.57 10.95
C HIS A 19 4.02 -20.53 12.22
N THR A 20 2.84 -19.93 12.12
CA THR A 20 1.89 -19.83 13.23
C THR A 20 0.45 -20.04 12.78
N ASP A 21 -0.30 -20.77 13.62
CA ASP A 21 -1.76 -20.92 13.52
C ASP A 21 -2.48 -19.91 14.45
N SER A 22 -1.74 -19.02 15.11
CA SER A 22 -2.29 -18.01 16.03
C SER A 22 -2.98 -16.89 15.26
N LEU A 23 -4.23 -16.62 15.62
CA LEU A 23 -4.97 -15.48 15.07
C LEU A 23 -4.31 -14.13 15.40
N ASP A 24 -3.66 -14.01 16.55
CA ASP A 24 -3.00 -12.77 16.95
C ASP A 24 -1.77 -12.50 16.09
N ASP A 25 -1.04 -13.54 15.73
CA ASP A 25 0.13 -13.44 14.86
C ASP A 25 -0.28 -13.08 13.41
N VAL A 26 -1.39 -13.64 12.91
CA VAL A 26 -1.95 -13.26 11.59
C VAL A 26 -2.31 -11.77 11.54
N LYS A 27 -2.97 -11.24 12.58
CA LYS A 27 -3.26 -9.81 12.66
C LYS A 27 -1.99 -8.96 12.70
N GLU A 28 -0.96 -9.44 13.38
CA GLU A 28 0.31 -8.73 13.49
C GLU A 28 1.05 -8.70 12.13
N LEU A 29 0.99 -9.80 11.36
CA LEU A 29 1.49 -9.85 9.98
C LEU A 29 0.78 -8.82 9.09
N GLU A 30 -0.56 -8.85 9.06
CA GLU A 30 -1.37 -7.91 8.27
C GLU A 30 -1.08 -6.46 8.67
N PHE A 31 -0.89 -6.20 9.97
CA PHE A 31 -0.52 -4.88 10.47
C PHE A 31 0.83 -4.42 9.92
N TYR A 32 1.86 -5.28 9.92
CA TYR A 32 3.18 -4.92 9.40
C TYR A 32 3.17 -4.71 7.88
N ASP A 33 2.46 -5.56 7.12
CA ASP A 33 2.28 -5.38 5.67
C ASP A 33 1.62 -4.03 5.38
N PHE A 34 0.53 -3.71 6.09
CA PHE A 34 -0.17 -2.44 5.97
C PHE A 34 0.73 -1.25 6.31
N GLN A 35 1.55 -1.35 7.36
CA GLN A 35 2.50 -0.30 7.75
C GLN A 35 3.57 -0.05 6.69
N ILE A 36 4.11 -1.12 6.09
CA ILE A 36 5.12 -1.00 5.02
C ILE A 36 4.52 -0.29 3.81
N ILE A 37 3.38 -0.76 3.30
CA ILE A 37 2.73 -0.17 2.13
C ILE A 37 2.34 1.29 2.39
N ASN A 38 1.75 1.60 3.55
CA ASN A 38 1.45 3.00 3.91
C ASN A 38 2.70 3.88 3.95
N THR A 39 3.78 3.36 4.51
CA THR A 39 5.05 4.10 4.60
C THR A 39 5.55 4.49 3.21
N ILE A 40 5.53 3.55 2.26
CA ILE A 40 5.93 3.80 0.87
C ILE A 40 4.93 4.72 0.16
N PHE A 41 3.63 4.51 0.39
CA PHE A 41 2.56 5.34 -0.17
C PHE A 41 2.73 6.82 0.22
N TYR A 42 2.87 7.11 1.52
CA TYR A 42 3.07 8.49 2.00
C TYR A 42 4.42 9.07 1.54
N TYR A 43 5.45 8.23 1.39
CA TYR A 43 6.70 8.65 0.78
C TYR A 43 6.48 9.15 -0.66
N GLY A 44 5.75 8.38 -1.49
CA GLY A 44 5.38 8.77 -2.85
C GLY A 44 4.59 10.07 -2.90
N LEU A 45 3.57 10.22 -2.03
CA LEU A 45 2.80 11.46 -1.92
C LEU A 45 3.67 12.68 -1.56
N LYS A 46 4.59 12.51 -0.60
CA LYS A 46 5.50 13.57 -0.17
C LYS A 46 6.45 14.01 -1.29
N HIS A 47 6.89 13.09 -2.13
CA HIS A 47 7.76 13.36 -3.29
C HIS A 47 6.98 13.74 -4.55
N GLN A 48 5.65 13.85 -4.46
CA GLN A 48 4.78 14.22 -5.57
C GLN A 48 4.86 13.25 -6.76
N TYR A 49 5.12 11.96 -6.50
CA TYR A 49 5.11 10.94 -7.53
C TYR A 49 3.69 10.67 -8.00
N SER A 50 3.52 10.61 -9.32
CA SER A 50 2.21 10.47 -9.93
C SER A 50 2.17 9.36 -10.96
N THR A 51 1.04 8.68 -11.01
CA THR A 51 0.73 7.65 -12.00
C THR A 51 -0.75 7.70 -12.29
N GLU A 52 -1.13 7.61 -13.57
CA GLU A 52 -2.54 7.63 -14.02
C GLU A 52 -3.35 8.88 -13.58
N GLY A 53 -2.65 9.96 -13.24
CA GLY A 53 -3.21 11.21 -12.72
C GLY A 53 -3.55 11.18 -11.22
N PHE A 54 -3.18 10.12 -10.50
CA PHE A 54 -3.19 10.07 -9.03
C PHE A 54 -1.81 10.46 -8.50
N PRO A 55 -1.70 11.21 -7.38
CA PRO A 55 -2.79 11.76 -6.56
C PRO A 55 -3.36 13.08 -7.10
N GLU A 56 -2.80 13.62 -8.18
CA GLU A 56 -3.04 14.99 -8.66
C GLU A 56 -4.52 15.35 -8.81
N LYS A 57 -5.32 14.46 -9.41
CA LYS A 57 -6.77 14.60 -9.60
C LYS A 57 -7.55 14.75 -8.29
N TYR A 58 -7.01 14.22 -7.20
CA TYR A 58 -7.70 14.10 -5.90
C TYR A 58 -7.07 14.91 -4.77
N ASN A 59 -6.11 15.79 -5.09
CA ASN A 59 -5.43 16.64 -4.11
C ASN A 59 -6.37 17.39 -3.16
N LYS A 60 -7.56 17.81 -3.62
CA LYS A 60 -8.56 18.47 -2.77
C LYS A 60 -9.17 17.50 -1.75
N LEU A 61 -9.52 16.28 -2.19
CA LEU A 61 -10.09 15.24 -1.32
C LEU A 61 -9.09 14.79 -0.26
N ILE A 62 -7.82 14.61 -0.66
CA ILE A 62 -6.71 14.30 0.25
C ILE A 62 -6.55 15.39 1.31
N LYS A 63 -6.51 16.66 0.90
CA LYS A 63 -6.31 17.80 1.82
C LYS A 63 -7.47 18.01 2.78
N ASN A 64 -8.67 17.65 2.36
CA ASN A 64 -9.87 17.78 3.16
C ASN A 64 -10.15 16.55 4.04
N GLU A 65 -9.30 15.51 3.96
CA GLU A 65 -9.53 14.22 4.63
C GLU A 65 -10.94 13.68 4.38
N ASP A 66 -11.38 13.76 3.12
CA ASP A 66 -12.70 13.30 2.71
C ASP A 66 -12.90 11.83 3.06
N GLU A 67 -13.97 11.53 3.81
CA GLU A 67 -14.20 10.23 4.44
C GLU A 67 -14.35 9.11 3.41
N ASP A 68 -15.19 9.32 2.39
CA ASP A 68 -15.42 8.34 1.32
C ASP A 68 -14.13 8.11 0.52
N PHE A 69 -13.35 9.18 0.31
CA PHE A 69 -12.04 9.05 -0.32
C PHE A 69 -11.01 8.32 0.55
N GLN A 70 -11.04 8.49 1.88
CA GLN A 70 -10.19 7.70 2.79
C GLN A 70 -10.59 6.21 2.78
N ASP A 71 -11.88 5.92 2.72
CA ASP A 71 -12.39 4.54 2.60
C ASP A 71 -11.98 3.91 1.26
N PHE A 72 -11.96 4.70 0.17
CA PHE A 72 -11.39 4.28 -1.12
C PHE A 72 -9.89 3.96 -1.04
N LEU A 73 -9.11 4.69 -0.24
CA LEU A 73 -7.67 4.46 -0.05
C LEU A 73 -7.38 3.26 0.88
N ASN A 74 -7.96 2.11 0.56
CA ASN A 74 -7.70 0.84 1.22
C ASN A 74 -6.30 0.29 0.91
N TYR A 75 -5.94 -0.84 1.51
CA TYR A 75 -4.64 -1.48 1.32
C TYR A 75 -4.34 -1.79 -0.15
N ASP A 76 -5.32 -2.29 -0.91
CA ASP A 76 -5.16 -2.71 -2.29
C ASP A 76 -4.91 -1.53 -3.21
N VAL A 77 -5.68 -0.44 -3.07
CA VAL A 77 -5.51 0.80 -3.84
C VAL A 77 -4.15 1.44 -3.55
N LYS A 78 -3.72 1.43 -2.28
CA LYS A 78 -2.38 1.93 -1.90
C LYS A 78 -1.27 1.06 -2.47
N SER A 79 -1.39 -0.26 -2.37
CA SER A 79 -0.43 -1.22 -2.95
C SER A 79 -0.34 -1.04 -4.46
N TYR A 80 -1.47 -0.89 -5.13
CA TYR A 80 -1.55 -0.65 -6.57
C TYR A 80 -0.82 0.63 -6.99
N TYR A 81 -1.07 1.74 -6.29
CA TYR A 81 -0.32 2.98 -6.50
C TYR A 81 1.18 2.75 -6.30
N VAL A 82 1.58 2.19 -5.15
CA VAL A 82 2.97 1.95 -4.77
C VAL A 82 3.69 1.11 -5.83
N TYR A 83 3.10 0.01 -6.29
CA TYR A 83 3.71 -0.85 -7.30
C TYR A 83 3.87 -0.14 -8.65
N LYS A 84 2.88 0.67 -9.06
CA LYS A 84 2.98 1.44 -10.31
C LYS A 84 4.07 2.51 -10.24
N ILE A 85 4.19 3.24 -9.13
CA ILE A 85 5.27 4.24 -8.99
C ILE A 85 6.64 3.58 -8.77
N ALA A 86 6.71 2.38 -8.17
CA ALA A 86 7.95 1.62 -8.04
C ALA A 86 8.54 1.22 -9.40
N LEU A 87 7.70 1.00 -10.42
CA LEU A 87 8.19 0.74 -11.78
C LEU A 87 8.72 2.00 -12.49
N GLN A 88 8.48 3.19 -11.93
CA GLN A 88 8.82 4.49 -12.53
C GLN A 88 9.96 5.19 -11.78
N HIS A 89 10.12 4.92 -10.49
CA HIS A 89 11.03 5.63 -9.59
C HIS A 89 11.95 4.66 -8.84
N ASP A 90 13.27 4.81 -9.01
CA ASP A 90 14.26 3.88 -8.46
C ASP A 90 14.31 3.85 -6.93
N ASP A 91 14.15 5.00 -6.28
CA ASP A 91 14.08 5.08 -4.81
C ASP A 91 12.91 4.26 -4.24
N VAL A 92 11.73 4.35 -4.85
CA VAL A 92 10.56 3.55 -4.48
C VAL A 92 10.76 2.08 -4.84
N PHE A 93 11.40 1.81 -5.99
CA PHE A 93 11.76 0.45 -6.37
C PHE A 93 12.64 -0.23 -5.31
N GLN A 94 13.68 0.46 -4.82
CA GLN A 94 14.54 -0.09 -3.76
C GLN A 94 13.76 -0.35 -2.47
N MET A 95 12.81 0.51 -2.10
CA MET A 95 11.93 0.30 -0.94
C MET A 95 11.05 -0.95 -1.09
N VAL A 96 10.39 -1.10 -2.24
CA VAL A 96 9.55 -2.29 -2.51
C VAL A 96 10.39 -3.56 -2.64
N LYS A 97 11.60 -3.44 -3.20
CA LYS A 97 12.52 -4.57 -3.27
C LYS A 97 12.90 -5.08 -1.88
N VAL A 98 13.14 -4.20 -0.90
CA VAL A 98 13.36 -4.61 0.49
C VAL A 98 12.13 -5.30 1.08
N TYR A 99 10.93 -4.85 0.73
CA TYR A 99 9.69 -5.48 1.15
C TYR A 99 9.51 -6.89 0.57
N PHE A 100 9.77 -7.08 -0.72
CA PHE A 100 9.63 -8.38 -1.38
C PHE A 100 10.76 -9.36 -1.04
N ASN A 101 11.95 -8.85 -0.78
CA ASN A 101 13.11 -9.69 -0.53
C ASN A 101 13.08 -10.31 0.88
N ASP A 102 13.31 -11.61 0.96
CA ASP A 102 13.77 -12.25 2.19
C ASP A 102 15.27 -12.03 2.36
N SER A 103 15.69 -11.75 3.59
CA SER A 103 17.07 -11.37 3.97
C SER A 103 18.18 -12.36 3.55
N ASN A 104 17.84 -13.54 3.03
CA ASN A 104 18.75 -14.62 2.65
C ASN A 104 18.81 -14.93 1.14
N SER A 105 18.22 -14.10 0.26
CA SER A 105 18.12 -14.46 -1.17
C SER A 105 18.90 -13.53 -2.10
N ASN A 106 19.45 -14.11 -3.19
CA ASN A 106 20.03 -13.39 -4.33
C ASN A 106 18.91 -12.76 -5.19
N TYR A 107 18.03 -11.97 -4.56
CA TYR A 107 16.88 -11.36 -5.21
C TYR A 107 17.32 -10.22 -6.14
N LYS A 108 17.24 -10.50 -7.44
CA LYS A 108 17.66 -9.57 -8.49
C LYS A 108 16.58 -8.55 -8.79
N ASP A 109 16.98 -7.45 -9.41
CA ASP A 109 16.06 -6.39 -9.82
C ASP A 109 15.03 -6.92 -10.82
N GLU A 110 15.42 -7.83 -11.71
CA GLU A 110 14.53 -8.43 -12.69
C GLU A 110 13.41 -9.23 -12.02
N ASN A 111 13.74 -10.02 -10.99
CA ASN A 111 12.74 -10.79 -10.23
C ASN A 111 11.74 -9.84 -9.56
N CYS A 112 12.24 -8.76 -8.94
CA CYS A 112 11.36 -7.77 -8.31
C CYS A 112 10.43 -7.07 -9.31
N LYS A 113 10.92 -6.78 -10.51
CA LYS A 113 10.09 -6.20 -11.57
C LYS A 113 9.03 -7.19 -12.06
N GLU A 114 9.37 -8.47 -12.21
CA GLU A 114 8.42 -9.51 -12.56
C GLU A 114 7.32 -9.66 -11.50
N ASP A 115 7.70 -9.74 -10.23
CA ASP A 115 6.75 -9.86 -9.12
C ASP A 115 5.85 -8.62 -9.02
N LEU A 116 6.39 -7.41 -9.18
CA LEU A 116 5.61 -6.17 -9.26
C LEU A 116 4.55 -6.21 -10.39
N LEU A 117 4.95 -6.64 -11.58
CA LEU A 117 4.05 -6.75 -12.72
C LEU A 117 2.97 -7.81 -12.50
N ILE A 118 3.30 -8.92 -11.82
CA ILE A 118 2.32 -9.95 -11.43
C ILE A 118 1.34 -9.38 -10.41
N SER A 119 1.81 -8.72 -9.35
CA SER A 119 0.96 -8.11 -8.31
C SER A 119 0.01 -7.07 -8.90
N ILE A 120 0.51 -6.20 -9.81
CA ILE A 120 -0.33 -5.22 -10.52
C ILE A 120 -1.44 -5.92 -11.31
N LYS A 121 -1.12 -6.99 -12.06
CA LYS A 121 -2.13 -7.72 -12.85
C LYS A 121 -3.18 -8.41 -11.98
N ILE A 122 -2.79 -8.94 -10.82
CA ILE A 122 -3.72 -9.54 -9.86
C ILE A 122 -4.70 -8.48 -9.38
N LEU A 123 -4.19 -7.33 -8.90
CA LEU A 123 -5.01 -6.21 -8.45
C LEU A 123 -5.95 -5.69 -9.56
N GLU A 124 -5.46 -5.55 -10.79
CA GLU A 124 -6.29 -5.17 -11.94
C GLU A 124 -7.40 -6.20 -12.21
N SER A 125 -7.11 -7.50 -12.05
CA SER A 125 -8.11 -8.57 -12.22
C SER A 125 -9.18 -8.59 -11.12
N GLU A 126 -8.85 -8.07 -9.94
CA GLU A 126 -9.76 -7.88 -8.80
C GLU A 126 -10.54 -6.56 -8.89
N GLY A 127 -10.29 -5.75 -9.93
CA GLY A 127 -10.98 -4.48 -10.19
C GLY A 127 -10.34 -3.27 -9.49
N VAL A 128 -9.19 -3.44 -8.84
CA VAL A 128 -8.47 -2.36 -8.15
C VAL A 128 -7.92 -1.37 -9.18
N ASN A 129 -8.17 -0.09 -8.94
CA ASN A 129 -7.70 1.00 -9.80
C ASN A 129 -7.58 2.32 -9.01
N LEU A 130 -7.03 3.35 -9.62
CA LEU A 130 -6.83 4.67 -9.00
C LEU A 130 -7.94 5.68 -9.32
N ILE A 131 -9.10 5.21 -9.79
CA ILE A 131 -10.24 6.05 -10.14
C ILE A 131 -11.23 6.01 -8.98
N PHE A 132 -11.35 7.12 -8.26
CA PHE A 132 -12.38 7.29 -7.24
C PHE A 132 -13.74 7.58 -7.90
N ASP A 133 -14.72 6.72 -7.62
CA ASP A 133 -16.13 6.90 -8.00
C ASP A 133 -16.99 7.16 -6.75
N ALA A 134 -17.38 8.43 -6.54
CA ALA A 134 -18.16 8.85 -5.39
C ALA A 134 -19.58 8.25 -5.37
N GLU A 135 -20.16 7.91 -6.53
CA GLU A 135 -21.52 7.36 -6.59
C GLU A 135 -21.59 5.94 -6.01
N SER A 136 -20.48 5.20 -6.09
CA SER A 136 -20.33 3.87 -5.51
C SER A 136 -20.31 3.86 -3.96
N PHE A 137 -19.98 4.99 -3.31
CA PHE A 137 -19.94 5.12 -1.84
C PHE A 137 -21.23 5.77 -1.27
N GLY A 138 -21.96 6.56 -2.07
CA GLY A 138 -23.14 7.31 -1.63
C GLY A 138 -24.41 6.49 -1.33
N THR A 139 -24.39 5.16 -1.44
CA THR A 139 -25.59 4.30 -1.24
C THR A 139 -25.56 3.43 0.02
N ILE A 140 -24.53 3.53 0.87
CA ILE A 140 -24.52 2.81 2.15
C ILE A 140 -25.36 3.61 3.17
N PRO A 141 -26.45 3.05 3.72
CA PRO A 141 -27.23 3.75 4.75
C PRO A 141 -26.34 4.02 5.97
N LEU A 142 -26.26 5.30 6.37
CA LEU A 142 -25.62 5.77 7.61
C LEU A 142 -26.31 5.18 8.85
N PHE A 143 -26.09 3.90 9.14
CA PHE A 143 -26.27 3.35 10.49
C PHE A 143 -24.91 3.23 11.15
N ARG A 144 -24.33 4.37 11.52
CA ARG A 144 -23.20 4.44 12.46
C ARG A 144 -23.75 4.88 13.82
N PRO A 145 -23.79 4.00 14.83
CA PRO A 145 -24.11 4.42 16.19
C PRO A 145 -23.11 5.49 16.61
N LYS A 146 -23.60 6.67 17.00
CA LYS A 146 -22.74 7.70 17.60
C LYS A 146 -22.20 7.14 18.91
N LEU A 147 -20.88 7.00 19.01
CA LEU A 147 -20.26 6.76 20.32
C LEU A 147 -20.61 7.93 21.25
N PRO A 148 -21.02 7.67 22.50
CA PRO A 148 -21.31 8.73 23.46
C PRO A 148 -20.02 9.52 23.74
N ARG A 149 -20.17 10.86 23.77
CA ARG A 149 -19.12 11.80 24.20
C ARG A 149 -18.88 11.72 25.70
#